data_AF-A0A2E6DBC7-F1
#
_entry.id   AF-A0A2E6DBC7-F1
#
_cell.length_a   1.000
_cell.length_b   1.000
_cell.length_c   1.000
_cell.angle_alpha   90.00
_cell.angle_beta   90.00
_cell.angle_gamma   90.00
#
_symmetry.space_group_name_H-M   'P 1'
#
loop_
_entity.id
_entity.type
_entity.pdbx_description
1 polymer ?
#
loop_
_entity_poly.entity_id
_entity_poly.type
_entity_poly.pdbx_seq_one_letter_code
_entity_poly.pdbx_strand_id
1 'polypeptide(L)'
;MRFSSLTRSMSISTALCLTTLAGAQDNLVHVQANMALGLEDSQLIRINQPMSVGANILLQVDLGGLPMTLDLAPQSVRTSGFKVVLIGEDGVERAIESGPVRTLWGSILEDPGSVVSASLLEDGLYARISLSSGDDYWLQPIASKVRNAAPGDYVLYHNDDTIDVVRRCGSDLLKDQIPAPETTGGGTTYGPGNFWICEIGCDSDANYYNDYGSAAAVQARIESVINGLNVQYLRDVDIRHDISHLIIRTSNGPYTSTDPSALLNQFRSEWNSNQSGVQRDVAHLFTGKNLQGGVIGVAWLGVICNKSYGYGLVESDCCGSFSCTTDLSAHELGHNWNAGHCSCSGWTMNPYITCGNRFISSSSIPAIENHRDSRSCLDQGSNGTILADDDFESGTLGSQWNCSTASRCVIKKKAQNKNSSGKWGLQLKKAVDIDLAVSTVGYATIDIYVSERSQNYESTEFINLDWFDGASWNTANQWQQKGWRDRMVTLPAGAGNNAAFQLRFSCNAKGKQERSKVDDVLVVGN
;
A
#
# COMPACT_ATOMS: atom_id res chain seq x y z
N MET A 1 -10.65 -34.80 74.80
CA MET A 1 -10.09 -33.46 74.51
C MET A 1 -8.95 -33.67 73.52
N ARG A 2 -9.06 -33.30 72.22
CA ARG A 2 -8.88 -31.95 71.59
C ARG A 2 -7.42 -31.48 71.73
N PHE A 3 -6.64 -31.05 70.71
CA PHE A 3 -6.93 -30.45 69.39
C PHE A 3 -5.69 -30.48 68.41
N SER A 4 -5.97 -30.62 67.08
CA SER A 4 -5.41 -30.00 65.82
C SER A 4 -3.95 -29.48 65.70
N SER A 5 -3.14 -29.76 64.65
CA SER A 5 -3.21 -29.46 63.17
C SER A 5 -3.18 -27.94 62.84
N LEU A 6 -2.43 -27.33 61.90
CA LEU A 6 -2.08 -27.66 60.51
C LEU A 6 -1.09 -26.57 60.00
N THR A 7 0.05 -26.88 59.38
CA THR A 7 0.96 -25.89 58.72
C THR A 7 1.47 -26.44 57.38
N ARG A 8 0.68 -26.29 56.31
CA ARG A 8 1.11 -26.48 54.92
C ARG A 8 0.08 -25.88 53.95
N SER A 9 -0.02 -24.55 53.87
CA SER A 9 -0.69 -23.85 52.77
C SER A 9 -0.38 -22.35 52.82
N MET A 10 0.67 -21.88 52.16
CA MET A 10 0.87 -20.43 51.99
C MET A 10 1.77 -19.98 50.82
N SER A 11 2.27 -20.89 49.98
CA SER A 11 3.08 -20.52 48.78
C SER A 11 2.34 -20.68 47.45
N ILE A 12 1.15 -21.29 47.45
CA ILE A 12 0.34 -21.49 46.22
C ILE A 12 -0.62 -20.31 45.99
N SER A 13 -1.12 -19.67 47.06
CA SER A 13 -2.08 -18.56 46.94
C SER A 13 -1.48 -17.26 46.40
N THR A 14 -0.20 -16.97 46.66
CA THR A 14 0.43 -15.73 46.19
C THR A 14 0.74 -15.78 44.69
N ALA A 15 1.23 -16.92 44.17
CA ALA A 15 1.46 -17.10 42.74
C ALA A 15 0.15 -17.10 41.94
N LEU A 16 -0.89 -17.78 42.45
CA LEU A 16 -2.22 -17.80 41.81
C LEU A 16 -2.86 -16.40 41.82
N CYS A 17 -2.72 -15.64 42.90
CA CYS A 17 -3.25 -14.28 43.02
C CYS A 17 -2.52 -13.29 42.09
N LEU A 18 -1.19 -13.38 41.97
CA LEU A 18 -0.42 -12.58 40.99
C LEU A 18 -0.80 -12.91 39.54
N THR A 19 -0.98 -14.19 39.20
CA THR A 19 -1.41 -14.57 37.83
C THR A 19 -2.82 -14.10 37.50
N THR A 20 -3.74 -14.11 38.48
CA THR A 20 -5.12 -13.59 38.27
C THR A 20 -5.16 -12.07 38.14
N LEU A 21 -4.28 -11.35 38.85
CA LEU A 21 -4.18 -9.90 38.77
C LEU A 21 -3.55 -9.45 37.45
N ALA A 22 -2.49 -10.13 37.00
CA ALA A 22 -1.87 -9.87 35.69
C ALA A 22 -2.87 -10.12 34.54
N GLY A 23 -3.56 -11.27 34.55
CA GLY A 23 -4.59 -11.55 33.53
C GLY A 23 -5.79 -10.60 33.56
N ALA A 24 -6.19 -10.11 34.74
CA ALA A 24 -7.24 -9.10 34.85
C ALA A 24 -6.79 -7.72 34.33
N GLN A 25 -5.51 -7.39 34.52
CA GLN A 25 -4.93 -6.14 34.03
C GLN A 25 -4.76 -6.15 32.50
N ASP A 26 -4.26 -7.25 31.93
CA ASP A 26 -4.14 -7.41 30.47
C ASP A 26 -5.51 -7.35 29.79
N ASN A 27 -6.53 -7.97 30.40
CA ASN A 27 -7.91 -7.88 29.92
C ASN A 27 -8.45 -6.43 29.97
N LEU A 28 -8.11 -5.65 31.01
CA LEU A 28 -8.52 -4.25 31.09
C LEU A 28 -7.82 -3.39 30.03
N VAL A 29 -6.51 -3.59 29.80
CA VAL A 29 -5.76 -2.90 28.74
C VAL A 29 -6.34 -3.24 27.37
N HIS A 30 -6.64 -4.51 27.12
CA HIS A 30 -7.26 -4.96 25.87
C HIS A 30 -8.61 -4.30 25.62
N VAL A 31 -9.53 -4.31 26.60
CA VAL A 31 -10.84 -3.64 26.46
C VAL A 31 -10.68 -2.14 26.25
N GLN A 32 -9.75 -1.48 26.96
CA GLN A 32 -9.47 -0.06 26.77
C GLN A 32 -8.90 0.23 25.39
N ALA A 33 -8.07 -0.65 24.84
CA ALA A 33 -7.55 -0.53 23.49
C ALA A 33 -8.67 -0.58 22.45
N ASN A 34 -9.55 -1.58 22.53
CA ASN A 34 -10.69 -1.70 21.61
C ASN A 34 -11.61 -0.48 21.69
N MET A 35 -11.88 0.03 22.90
CA MET A 35 -12.65 1.27 23.07
C MET A 35 -11.96 2.51 22.50
N ALA A 36 -10.65 2.66 22.72
CA ALA A 36 -9.90 3.83 22.25
C ALA A 36 -9.73 3.83 20.72
N LEU A 37 -9.75 2.66 20.10
CA LEU A 37 -9.52 2.48 18.68
C LEU A 37 -10.81 2.22 17.89
N GLY A 38 -11.94 2.03 18.56
CA GLY A 38 -13.21 1.71 17.90
C GLY A 38 -13.17 0.33 17.24
N LEU A 39 -12.80 -0.71 18.00
CA LEU A 39 -12.71 -2.10 17.52
C LEU A 39 -13.76 -2.98 18.21
N GLU A 40 -14.36 -3.90 17.45
CA GLU A 40 -15.21 -4.98 17.96
C GLU A 40 -14.35 -6.08 18.60
N ASP A 41 -13.24 -6.46 17.94
CA ASP A 41 -12.29 -7.44 18.42
C ASP A 41 -10.85 -7.05 18.07
N SER A 42 -9.89 -7.55 18.86
CA SER A 42 -8.46 -7.47 18.55
C SER A 42 -7.65 -8.49 19.35
N GLN A 43 -6.38 -8.60 19.01
CA GLN A 43 -5.39 -9.33 19.77
C GLN A 43 -4.41 -8.34 20.42
N LEU A 44 -4.37 -8.33 21.75
CA LEU A 44 -3.29 -7.68 22.49
C LEU A 44 -2.01 -8.50 22.36
N ILE A 45 -0.98 -7.93 21.75
CA ILE A 45 0.34 -8.56 21.59
C ILE A 45 1.45 -7.70 22.18
N ARG A 46 2.54 -8.34 22.59
CA ARG A 46 3.74 -7.69 23.14
C ARG A 46 4.91 -7.85 22.18
N ILE A 47 5.38 -6.75 21.60
CA ILE A 47 6.59 -6.72 20.77
C ILE A 47 7.70 -6.02 21.57
N ASN A 48 8.70 -6.79 21.99
CA ASN A 48 9.90 -6.29 22.67
C ASN A 48 11.15 -6.31 21.79
N GLN A 49 10.99 -6.68 20.51
CA GLN A 49 12.09 -6.68 19.56
C GLN A 49 12.57 -5.25 19.31
N PRO A 50 13.87 -4.96 19.45
CA PRO A 50 14.40 -3.65 19.09
C PRO A 50 14.30 -3.47 17.57
N MET A 51 13.68 -2.37 17.15
CA MET A 51 13.56 -1.95 15.75
C MET A 51 14.27 -0.62 15.58
N SER A 52 14.94 -0.42 14.43
CA SER A 52 15.70 0.80 14.15
C SER A 52 15.23 1.42 12.84
N VAL A 53 15.12 2.74 12.83
CA VAL A 53 14.76 3.50 11.63
C VAL A 53 15.81 3.27 10.54
N GLY A 54 15.36 3.03 9.31
CA GLY A 54 16.25 2.79 8.15
C GLY A 54 16.88 1.39 8.11
N ALA A 55 16.53 0.49 9.03
CA ALA A 55 16.94 -0.91 8.98
C ALA A 55 15.80 -1.81 8.48
N ASN A 56 16.16 -2.97 7.92
CA ASN A 56 15.17 -4.02 7.65
C ASN A 56 14.61 -4.55 8.97
N ILE A 57 13.33 -4.93 8.96
CA ILE A 57 12.62 -5.49 10.11
C ILE A 57 12.08 -6.85 9.72
N LEU A 58 12.57 -7.89 10.41
CA LEU A 58 11.95 -9.21 10.43
C LEU A 58 11.16 -9.35 11.72
N LEU A 59 9.83 -9.38 11.64
CA LEU A 59 8.95 -9.42 12.80
C LEU A 59 7.99 -10.60 12.69
N GLN A 60 8.03 -11.51 13.68
CA GLN A 60 7.06 -12.59 13.78
C GLN A 60 5.82 -12.11 14.52
N VAL A 61 4.65 -12.32 13.92
CA VAL A 61 3.33 -12.07 14.50
C VAL A 61 2.46 -13.33 14.35
N ASP A 62 1.44 -13.46 15.18
CA ASP A 62 0.44 -14.52 15.03
C ASP A 62 -0.78 -13.93 14.33
N LEU A 63 -1.05 -14.35 13.09
CA LEU A 63 -2.23 -13.93 12.34
C LEU A 63 -3.23 -15.09 12.33
N GLY A 64 -4.31 -14.98 13.12
CA GLY A 64 -5.38 -15.98 13.13
C GLY A 64 -4.95 -17.37 13.65
N GLY A 65 -3.98 -17.44 14.55
CA GLY A 65 -3.42 -18.68 15.10
C GLY A 65 -2.25 -19.25 14.29
N LEU A 66 -1.79 -18.54 13.27
CA LEU A 66 -0.67 -18.94 12.41
C LEU A 66 0.52 -17.99 12.61
N PRO A 67 1.70 -18.50 12.96
CA PRO A 67 2.90 -17.68 13.04
C PRO A 67 3.33 -17.25 11.62
N MET A 68 3.37 -15.94 11.40
CA MET A 68 3.74 -15.29 10.15
C MET A 68 4.90 -14.33 10.39
N THR A 69 5.83 -14.26 9.43
CA THR A 69 7.04 -13.44 9.52
C THR A 69 6.95 -12.29 8.52
N LEU A 70 6.76 -11.06 9.02
CA LEU A 70 6.83 -9.85 8.22
C LEU A 70 8.30 -9.57 7.88
N ASP A 71 8.65 -9.52 6.61
CA ASP A 71 9.97 -9.10 6.10
C ASP A 71 9.85 -7.74 5.44
N LEU A 72 10.41 -6.72 6.10
CA LEU A 72 10.19 -5.32 5.78
C LEU A 72 11.52 -4.63 5.46
N ALA A 73 11.57 -3.92 4.35
CA ALA A 73 12.68 -3.06 3.96
C ALA A 73 12.23 -1.59 3.95
N PRO A 74 13.11 -0.62 4.27
CA PRO A 74 12.80 0.79 4.16
C PRO A 74 12.40 1.18 2.73
N GLN A 75 11.27 1.84 2.58
CA GLN A 75 10.79 2.36 1.29
C GLN A 75 10.19 3.74 1.50
N SER A 76 10.70 4.75 0.79
CA SER A 76 10.25 6.13 0.94
C SER A 76 8.96 6.40 0.18
N VAL A 77 8.07 7.20 0.78
CA VAL A 77 6.90 7.81 0.12
C VAL A 77 7.18 9.25 -0.32
N ARG A 78 8.45 9.58 -0.56
CA ARG A 78 8.91 10.94 -0.90
C ARG A 78 9.40 10.95 -2.33
N THR A 79 9.14 12.03 -3.05
CA THR A 79 9.76 12.23 -4.37
C THR A 79 11.25 12.54 -4.20
N SER A 80 12.04 12.41 -5.28
CA SER A 80 13.47 12.77 -5.27
C SER A 80 13.73 14.24 -4.93
N GLY A 81 12.74 15.11 -5.19
CA GLY A 81 12.78 16.55 -4.90
C GLY A 81 12.10 16.95 -3.59
N PHE A 82 11.79 15.99 -2.71
CA PHE A 82 11.03 16.24 -1.48
C PHE A 82 11.60 17.38 -0.64
N LYS A 83 10.69 18.26 -0.20
CA LYS A 83 11.00 19.35 0.71
C LYS A 83 10.02 19.34 1.87
N VAL A 84 10.54 19.65 3.06
CA VAL A 84 9.72 19.96 4.23
C VAL A 84 10.03 21.38 4.69
N VAL A 85 8.99 22.15 4.97
CA VAL A 85 9.10 23.54 5.43
C VAL A 85 8.26 23.75 6.68
N LEU A 86 8.74 24.62 7.57
CA LEU A 86 8.03 25.09 8.74
C LEU A 86 7.54 26.52 8.49
N ILE A 87 6.25 26.78 8.76
CA ILE A 87 5.67 28.13 8.72
C ILE A 87 5.18 28.51 10.12
N GLY A 88 5.80 29.55 10.68
CA GLY A 88 5.46 30.09 11.99
C GLY A 88 4.47 31.25 11.94
N GLU A 89 4.34 31.96 13.06
CA GLU A 89 3.43 33.12 13.19
C GLU A 89 3.77 34.27 12.23
N ASP A 90 5.04 34.42 11.86
CA ASP A 90 5.48 35.44 10.92
C ASP A 90 5.17 35.12 9.44
N GLY A 91 4.61 33.93 9.18
CA GLY A 91 4.23 33.49 7.83
C GLY A 91 5.44 33.18 6.93
N VAL A 92 6.66 33.19 7.45
CA VAL A 92 7.87 32.94 6.67
C VAL A 92 8.13 31.43 6.58
N GLU A 93 8.22 30.94 5.35
CA GLU A 93 8.66 29.57 5.06
C GLU A 93 10.13 29.38 5.41
N ARG A 94 10.39 28.34 6.18
CA ARG A 94 11.74 27.91 6.55
C ARG A 94 11.91 26.46 6.18
N ALA A 95 12.79 26.17 5.23
CA ALA A 95 13.21 24.81 4.98
C ALA A 95 13.82 24.22 6.27
N ILE A 96 13.37 23.03 6.63
CA ILE A 96 13.94 22.25 7.72
C ILE A 96 14.57 20.97 7.15
N GLU A 97 15.46 20.35 7.91
CA GLU A 97 16.00 19.06 7.54
C GLU A 97 14.89 18.01 7.54
N SER A 98 14.78 17.25 6.46
CA SER A 98 13.84 16.13 6.39
C SER A 98 14.23 15.09 7.43
N GLY A 99 13.25 14.62 8.24
CA GLY A 99 13.47 13.47 9.11
C GLY A 99 13.89 12.21 8.34
N PRO A 100 14.43 11.18 9.02
CA PRO A 100 14.79 9.93 8.36
C PRO A 100 13.57 9.26 7.71
N VAL A 101 13.78 8.39 6.72
CA VAL A 101 12.70 7.57 6.14
C VAL A 101 12.27 6.54 7.18
N ARG A 102 11.00 6.59 7.58
CA ARG A 102 10.41 5.71 8.59
C ARG A 102 9.44 4.68 8.02
N THR A 103 9.08 4.84 6.75
CA THR A 103 8.19 3.98 6.00
C THR A 103 8.94 2.74 5.50
N LEU A 104 8.27 1.59 5.55
CA LEU A 104 8.77 0.29 5.13
C LEU A 104 7.71 -0.43 4.30
N TRP A 105 8.18 -1.30 3.41
CA TRP A 105 7.36 -2.19 2.61
C TRP A 105 7.99 -3.58 2.57
N GLY A 106 7.17 -4.58 2.30
CA GLY A 106 7.62 -5.92 2.03
C GLY A 106 6.47 -6.91 2.00
N SER A 107 6.73 -8.13 2.44
CA SER A 107 5.77 -9.22 2.38
C SER A 107 5.91 -10.11 3.63
N ILE A 108 5.04 -11.10 3.72
CA ILE A 108 5.15 -12.20 4.66
C ILE A 108 5.98 -13.31 4.01
N LEU A 109 6.96 -13.87 4.72
CA LEU A 109 7.80 -14.96 4.18
C LEU A 109 6.99 -16.22 3.86
N GLU A 110 6.00 -16.51 4.71
CA GLU A 110 5.08 -17.65 4.57
C GLU A 110 3.92 -17.38 3.60
N ASP A 111 3.68 -16.12 3.21
CA ASP A 111 2.74 -15.72 2.17
C ASP A 111 3.38 -14.69 1.22
N PRO A 112 4.22 -15.11 0.27
CA PRO A 112 4.96 -14.19 -0.60
C PRO A 112 4.10 -13.31 -1.51
N GLY A 113 2.81 -13.63 -1.66
CA GLY A 113 1.85 -12.79 -2.40
C GLY A 113 1.21 -11.69 -1.56
N SER A 114 1.50 -11.63 -0.25
CA SER A 114 1.05 -10.57 0.64
C SER A 114 1.82 -9.27 0.41
N VAL A 115 1.20 -8.17 0.82
CA VAL A 115 1.82 -6.85 0.85
C VAL A 115 1.73 -6.32 2.27
N VAL A 116 2.87 -5.92 2.82
CA VAL A 116 2.95 -5.30 4.13
C VAL A 116 3.49 -3.89 3.97
N SER A 117 2.71 -2.90 4.38
CA SER A 117 3.14 -1.49 4.47
C SER A 117 3.24 -1.13 5.94
N ALA A 118 4.41 -0.67 6.38
CA ALA A 118 4.67 -0.37 7.77
C ALA A 118 5.36 0.98 7.96
N SER A 119 5.30 1.53 9.17
CA SER A 119 5.93 2.79 9.54
C SER A 119 6.39 2.75 10.98
N LEU A 120 7.70 2.92 11.20
CA LEU A 120 8.29 2.95 12.54
C LEU A 120 8.30 4.39 13.07
N LEU A 121 7.25 4.74 13.81
CA LEU A 121 7.13 6.01 14.51
C LEU A 121 7.87 5.98 15.85
N GLU A 122 7.84 7.09 16.60
CA GLU A 122 8.52 7.16 17.90
C GLU A 122 7.86 6.26 18.96
N ASP A 123 6.57 6.01 18.86
CA ASP A 123 5.79 5.20 19.78
C ASP A 123 5.62 3.74 19.34
N GLY A 124 6.06 3.37 18.13
CA GLY A 124 6.10 1.98 17.69
C GLY A 124 5.89 1.77 16.18
N LEU A 125 5.78 0.49 15.82
CA LEU A 125 5.51 0.06 14.45
C LEU A 125 4.00 0.09 14.15
N TYR A 126 3.60 0.89 13.17
CA TYR A 126 2.28 0.81 12.55
C TYR A 126 2.40 -0.06 11.31
N ALA A 127 1.47 -0.98 11.06
CA ALA A 127 1.46 -1.77 9.84
C ALA A 127 0.05 -2.06 9.33
N ARG A 128 -0.09 -2.08 8.01
CA ARG A 128 -1.18 -2.74 7.27
C ARG A 128 -0.59 -3.99 6.64
N ILE A 129 -1.25 -5.11 6.83
CA ILE A 129 -0.83 -6.44 6.41
C ILE A 129 -1.93 -7.01 5.52
N SER A 130 -1.72 -6.97 4.21
CA SER A 130 -2.67 -7.44 3.20
C SER A 130 -2.26 -8.82 2.73
N LEU A 131 -3.04 -9.85 3.07
CA LEU A 131 -2.76 -11.24 2.72
C LEU A 131 -3.13 -11.54 1.26
N SER A 132 -2.50 -12.54 0.66
CA SER A 132 -2.85 -12.98 -0.70
C SER A 132 -4.26 -13.60 -0.79
N SER A 133 -4.84 -13.99 0.36
CA SER A 133 -6.25 -14.39 0.48
C SER A 133 -7.22 -13.23 0.21
N GLY A 134 -6.76 -11.99 0.39
CA GLY A 134 -7.56 -10.77 0.36
C GLY A 134 -7.97 -10.24 1.73
N ASP A 135 -7.57 -10.90 2.82
CA ASP A 135 -7.79 -10.42 4.19
C ASP A 135 -6.79 -9.30 4.53
N ASP A 136 -7.23 -8.30 5.29
CA ASP A 136 -6.42 -7.16 5.72
C ASP A 136 -6.34 -7.14 7.25
N TYR A 137 -5.12 -7.12 7.79
CA TYR A 137 -4.83 -6.98 9.22
C TYR A 137 -4.07 -5.68 9.48
N TRP A 138 -4.18 -5.19 10.72
CA TRP A 138 -3.57 -3.94 11.15
C TRP A 138 -2.87 -4.11 12.48
N LEU A 139 -1.66 -3.55 12.59
CA LEU A 139 -0.85 -3.53 13.79
C LEU A 139 -0.62 -2.08 14.20
N GLN A 140 -0.81 -1.75 15.47
CA GLN A 140 -0.44 -0.42 15.99
C GLN A 140 -0.14 -0.44 17.49
N PRO A 141 0.79 0.42 17.95
CA PRO A 141 1.07 0.58 19.37
C PRO A 141 -0.12 1.22 20.10
N ILE A 142 -0.25 0.90 21.39
CA ILE A 142 -1.35 1.42 22.23
C ILE A 142 -0.87 2.21 23.46
N ALA A 143 0.44 2.28 23.71
CA ALA A 143 1.00 2.93 24.90
C ALA A 143 0.61 4.41 25.03
N SER A 144 0.49 5.13 23.90
CA SER A 144 0.10 6.54 23.85
C SER A 144 -1.40 6.77 24.06
N LYS A 145 -2.24 5.74 23.85
CA LYS A 145 -3.71 5.83 23.85
C LYS A 145 -4.36 5.15 25.06
N VAL A 146 -3.70 4.16 25.66
CA VAL A 146 -4.26 3.30 26.70
C VAL A 146 -3.49 3.45 28.00
N ARG A 147 -4.20 3.76 29.08
CA ARG A 147 -3.59 3.86 30.41
C ARG A 147 -3.07 2.50 30.85
N ASN A 148 -1.85 2.47 31.39
CA ASN A 148 -1.15 1.26 31.85
C ASN A 148 -0.72 0.29 30.75
N ALA A 149 -0.92 0.60 29.47
CA ALA A 149 -0.24 -0.11 28.40
C ALA A 149 1.27 0.15 28.47
N ALA A 150 2.06 -0.89 28.27
CA ALA A 150 3.51 -0.79 28.21
C ALA A 150 3.96 -0.31 26.82
N PRO A 151 5.18 0.26 26.69
CA PRO A 151 5.71 0.72 25.40
C PRO A 151 5.77 -0.34 24.28
N GLY A 152 5.79 -1.63 24.64
CA GLY A 152 5.77 -2.73 23.68
C GLY A 152 4.40 -3.36 23.46
N ASP A 153 3.32 -2.81 24.04
CA ASP A 153 1.97 -3.33 23.83
C ASP A 153 1.39 -2.78 22.52
N TYR A 154 0.87 -3.70 21.71
CA TYR A 154 0.23 -3.45 20.43
C TYR A 154 -1.12 -4.14 20.38
N VAL A 155 -2.01 -3.63 19.53
CA VAL A 155 -3.12 -4.42 19.04
C VAL A 155 -2.85 -4.85 17.61
N LEU A 156 -3.20 -6.10 17.32
CA LEU A 156 -3.33 -6.66 15.99
C LEU A 156 -4.81 -6.96 15.76
N TYR A 157 -5.41 -6.45 14.70
CA TYR A 157 -6.85 -6.60 14.45
C TYR A 157 -7.15 -6.81 12.96
N HIS A 158 -8.23 -7.52 12.67
CA HIS A 158 -8.71 -7.68 11.29
C HIS A 158 -9.46 -6.42 10.84
N ASN A 159 -9.43 -6.09 9.55
CA ASN A 159 -10.10 -4.89 9.06
C ASN A 159 -11.61 -4.90 9.33
N ASP A 160 -12.25 -6.06 9.27
CA ASP A 160 -13.69 -6.20 9.54
C ASP A 160 -14.06 -6.02 11.03
N ASP A 161 -13.08 -6.04 11.95
CA ASP A 161 -13.32 -5.80 13.38
C ASP A 161 -13.34 -4.31 13.72
N THR A 162 -13.27 -3.41 12.74
CA THR A 162 -13.41 -1.96 12.99
C THR A 162 -14.88 -1.57 13.09
N ILE A 163 -15.20 -0.74 14.07
CA ILE A 163 -16.54 -0.19 14.23
C ILE A 163 -16.68 1.03 13.32
N ASP A 164 -17.68 0.99 12.44
CA ASP A 164 -18.07 2.13 11.59
C ASP A 164 -18.24 3.40 12.45
N VAL A 165 -17.56 4.48 12.06
CA VAL A 165 -17.67 5.75 12.78
C VAL A 165 -18.84 6.53 12.22
N VAL A 166 -19.73 7.01 13.09
CA VAL A 166 -20.88 7.85 12.71
C VAL A 166 -20.44 9.29 12.39
N ARG A 167 -19.55 9.43 11.40
CA ARG A 167 -19.00 10.67 10.88
C ARG A 167 -18.98 10.60 9.36
N ARG A 168 -19.20 11.73 8.69
CA ARG A 168 -19.48 11.76 7.24
C ARG A 168 -18.46 12.56 6.45
N CYS A 169 -18.39 12.28 5.15
CA CYS A 169 -17.75 13.13 4.17
C CYS A 169 -18.59 14.40 3.89
N GLY A 170 -17.92 15.51 3.62
CA GLY A 170 -18.51 16.81 3.32
C GLY A 170 -18.67 17.12 1.82
N SER A 171 -18.45 16.17 0.91
CA SER A 171 -18.45 16.45 -0.54
C SER A 171 -19.78 17.01 -1.08
N ASP A 172 -20.92 16.68 -0.44
CA ASP A 172 -22.22 17.29 -0.73
C ASP A 172 -22.25 18.82 -0.56
N LEU A 173 -21.37 19.39 0.27
CA LEU A 173 -21.24 20.83 0.50
C LEU A 173 -20.63 21.56 -0.71
N LEU A 174 -20.09 20.82 -1.69
CA LEU A 174 -19.37 21.37 -2.85
C LEU A 174 -20.15 21.26 -4.17
N LYS A 175 -21.40 20.80 -4.17
CA LYS A 175 -22.20 20.53 -5.39
C LYS A 175 -22.29 21.73 -6.36
N ASP A 176 -22.29 22.95 -5.84
CA ASP A 176 -22.34 24.19 -6.64
C ASP A 176 -20.95 24.76 -7.00
N GLN A 177 -19.88 24.09 -6.53
CA GLN A 177 -18.47 24.50 -6.71
C GLN A 177 -17.68 23.50 -7.57
N ILE A 178 -18.35 22.56 -8.25
CA ILE A 178 -17.71 21.56 -9.12
C ILE A 178 -17.12 22.28 -10.33
N PRO A 179 -15.78 22.30 -10.50
CA PRO A 179 -15.15 22.83 -11.71
C PRO A 179 -15.58 22.00 -12.92
N ALA A 180 -15.61 22.60 -14.11
CA ALA A 180 -15.80 21.81 -15.33
C ALA A 180 -14.71 20.72 -15.41
N PRO A 181 -15.05 19.47 -15.76
CA PRO A 181 -14.05 18.43 -15.90
C PRO A 181 -13.05 18.84 -16.98
N GLU A 182 -11.82 19.14 -16.58
CA GLU A 182 -10.74 19.37 -17.53
C GLU A 182 -10.28 18.00 -18.04
N THR A 183 -10.54 17.70 -19.31
CA THR A 183 -9.99 16.54 -19.99
C THR A 183 -8.70 16.95 -20.70
N THR A 184 -7.55 16.52 -20.21
CA THR A 184 -6.30 16.59 -20.98
C THR A 184 -6.18 15.31 -21.79
N GLY A 185 -6.68 15.30 -23.03
CA GLY A 185 -6.71 14.08 -23.83
C GLY A 185 -5.34 13.41 -23.99
N GLY A 186 -5.28 12.10 -23.75
CA GLY A 186 -4.14 11.23 -24.11
C GLY A 186 -3.77 10.24 -23.00
N GLY A 187 -4.44 9.09 -22.94
CA GLY A 187 -4.08 7.96 -22.08
C GLY A 187 -3.48 6.81 -22.88
N THR A 188 -2.30 6.33 -22.50
CA THR A 188 -1.70 5.11 -23.03
C THR A 188 -2.11 3.90 -22.20
N THR A 189 -2.55 2.83 -22.86
CA THR A 189 -2.81 1.53 -22.22
C THR A 189 -1.50 0.92 -21.73
N TYR A 190 -1.45 0.47 -20.48
CA TYR A 190 -0.21 0.00 -19.84
C TYR A 190 -0.20 -1.52 -19.58
N GLY A 191 1.01 -2.10 -19.57
CA GLY A 191 1.28 -3.50 -19.24
C GLY A 191 1.63 -3.72 -17.76
N PRO A 192 1.64 -4.99 -17.30
CA PRO A 192 1.78 -5.37 -15.90
C PRO A 192 3.12 -4.92 -15.27
N GLY A 193 3.11 -4.50 -13.99
CA GLY A 193 4.30 -4.15 -13.20
C GLY A 193 4.66 -2.66 -13.11
N ASN A 194 3.84 -1.79 -13.70
CA ASN A 194 3.99 -0.33 -13.63
C ASN A 194 2.80 0.31 -12.92
N PHE A 195 3.03 1.47 -12.30
CA PHE A 195 2.01 2.25 -11.61
C PHE A 195 2.20 3.75 -11.91
N TRP A 196 1.17 4.53 -11.68
CA TRP A 196 1.21 5.98 -11.82
C TRP A 196 1.63 6.63 -10.51
N ILE A 197 2.61 7.52 -10.57
CA ILE A 197 2.99 8.35 -9.44
C ILE A 197 2.17 9.63 -9.50
N CYS A 198 1.44 9.90 -8.43
CA CYS A 198 0.75 11.16 -8.17
C CYS A 198 1.55 11.93 -7.12
N GLU A 199 2.15 13.05 -7.50
CA GLU A 199 2.93 13.87 -6.59
C GLU A 199 1.98 14.69 -5.69
N ILE A 200 2.00 14.44 -4.38
CA ILE A 200 1.11 15.09 -3.42
C ILE A 200 1.84 16.17 -2.62
N GLY A 201 1.27 17.37 -2.59
CA GLY A 201 1.65 18.43 -1.65
C GLY A 201 0.86 18.29 -0.36
N CYS A 202 1.51 18.03 0.76
CA CYS A 202 0.87 17.95 2.07
C CYS A 202 1.01 19.27 2.84
N ASP A 203 -0.04 19.68 3.55
CA ASP A 203 -0.02 20.80 4.49
C ASP A 203 -0.60 20.31 5.83
N SER A 204 -0.10 20.81 6.95
CA SER A 204 -0.67 20.55 8.27
C SER A 204 -0.86 21.84 9.05
N ASP A 205 -2.02 22.00 9.70
CA ASP A 205 -2.27 23.18 10.52
C ASP A 205 -1.68 23.09 11.93
N ALA A 206 -1.76 24.19 12.68
CA ALA A 206 -1.20 24.28 14.02
C ALA A 206 -1.90 23.36 15.02
N ASN A 207 -3.17 23.01 14.79
CA ASN A 207 -3.86 22.05 15.63
C ASN A 207 -3.22 20.67 15.46
N TYR A 208 -3.01 20.24 14.21
CA TYR A 208 -2.32 18.99 13.91
C TYR A 208 -0.89 18.99 14.45
N TYR A 209 -0.16 20.09 14.30
CA TYR A 209 1.17 20.23 14.91
C TYR A 209 1.16 20.04 16.42
N ASN A 210 0.18 20.61 17.12
CA ASN A 210 0.07 20.51 18.57
C ASN A 210 -0.27 19.09 19.04
N ASP A 211 -1.03 18.33 18.25
CA ASP A 211 -1.38 16.94 18.57
C ASP A 211 -0.12 16.04 18.60
N TYR A 212 0.87 16.32 17.73
CA TYR A 212 2.12 15.55 17.63
C TYR A 212 3.32 16.20 18.33
N GLY A 213 3.24 17.49 18.68
CA GLY A 213 4.21 18.22 19.48
C GLY A 213 5.53 18.57 18.78
N SER A 214 5.82 18.03 17.60
CA SER A 214 7.04 18.36 16.84
C SER A 214 6.86 18.20 15.33
N ALA A 215 7.66 18.94 14.55
CA ALA A 215 7.65 18.84 13.09
C ALA A 215 8.08 17.44 12.60
N ALA A 216 9.01 16.79 13.31
CA ALA A 216 9.45 15.44 12.98
C ALA A 216 8.32 14.40 13.17
N ALA A 217 7.53 14.54 14.25
CA ALA A 217 6.40 13.66 14.52
C ALA A 217 5.25 13.87 13.52
N VAL A 218 4.94 15.13 13.17
CA VAL A 218 3.96 15.47 12.11
C VAL A 218 4.37 14.87 10.77
N GLN A 219 5.63 15.08 10.35
CA GLN A 219 6.16 14.52 9.11
C GLN A 219 6.02 13.00 9.10
N ALA A 220 6.48 12.34 10.16
CA ALA A 220 6.42 10.89 10.25
C ALA A 220 4.98 10.35 10.23
N ARG A 221 4.03 11.05 10.87
CA ARG A 221 2.63 10.66 10.84
C ARG A 221 2.02 10.78 9.46
N ILE A 222 2.17 11.92 8.79
CA ILE A 222 1.61 12.14 7.44
C ILE A 222 2.20 11.11 6.47
N GLU A 223 3.52 10.88 6.53
CA GLU A 223 4.18 9.83 5.73
C GLU A 223 3.58 8.44 6.01
N SER A 224 3.30 8.09 7.27
CA SER A 224 2.67 6.80 7.60
C SER A 224 1.27 6.62 7.00
N VAL A 225 0.47 7.68 6.97
CA VAL A 225 -0.90 7.64 6.42
C VAL A 225 -0.85 7.49 4.90
N ILE A 226 0.01 8.27 4.22
CA ILE A 226 0.24 8.11 2.78
C ILE A 226 0.79 6.71 2.45
N ASN A 227 1.68 6.18 3.29
CA ASN A 227 2.23 4.85 3.13
C ASN A 227 1.16 3.74 3.24
N GLY A 228 0.25 3.88 4.20
CA GLY A 228 -0.84 2.92 4.41
C GLY A 228 -1.88 2.94 3.28
N LEU A 229 -2.25 4.13 2.80
CA LEU A 229 -3.28 4.25 1.75
C LEU A 229 -2.75 3.80 0.39
N ASN A 230 -1.43 3.94 0.15
CA ASN A 230 -0.82 3.48 -1.08
C ASN A 230 -0.97 1.97 -1.32
N VAL A 231 -1.16 1.15 -0.28
CA VAL A 231 -1.49 -0.28 -0.45
C VAL A 231 -2.79 -0.46 -1.24
N GLN A 232 -3.83 0.29 -0.88
CA GLN A 232 -5.12 0.24 -1.58
C GLN A 232 -5.00 0.81 -2.99
N TYR A 233 -4.37 1.98 -3.13
CA TYR A 233 -4.27 2.63 -4.44
C TYR A 233 -3.44 1.83 -5.45
N LEU A 234 -2.34 1.19 -5.01
CA LEU A 234 -1.57 0.31 -5.87
C LEU A 234 -2.34 -0.95 -6.22
N ARG A 235 -3.01 -1.59 -5.25
CA ARG A 235 -3.76 -2.84 -5.47
C ARG A 235 -4.97 -2.64 -6.38
N ASP A 236 -5.72 -1.57 -6.16
CA ASP A 236 -7.04 -1.40 -6.77
C ASP A 236 -7.01 -0.58 -8.07
N VAL A 237 -6.05 0.34 -8.22
CA VAL A 237 -6.04 1.35 -9.29
C VAL A 237 -4.63 1.76 -9.76
N ASP A 238 -3.60 0.96 -9.51
CA ASP A 238 -2.21 1.17 -9.95
C ASP A 238 -1.69 2.61 -9.73
N ILE A 239 -2.01 3.24 -8.59
CA ILE A 239 -1.55 4.58 -8.24
C ILE A 239 -0.69 4.52 -6.97
N ARG A 240 0.42 5.24 -6.96
CA ARG A 240 1.20 5.56 -5.75
C ARG A 240 1.24 7.06 -5.56
N HIS A 241 0.97 7.51 -4.34
CA HIS A 241 1.14 8.92 -3.96
C HIS A 241 2.52 9.11 -3.36
N ASP A 242 3.31 10.01 -3.95
CA ASP A 242 4.63 10.39 -3.44
C ASP A 242 4.60 11.84 -2.99
N ILE A 243 5.01 12.10 -1.74
CA ILE A 243 5.01 13.44 -1.16
C ILE A 243 6.14 14.23 -1.81
N SER A 244 5.79 15.30 -2.52
CA SER A 244 6.75 16.23 -3.12
C SER A 244 7.10 17.39 -2.19
N HIS A 245 6.15 17.79 -1.35
CA HIS A 245 6.29 18.93 -0.46
C HIS A 245 5.45 18.73 0.79
N LEU A 246 6.01 19.03 1.96
CA LEU A 246 5.29 19.03 3.23
C LEU A 246 5.43 20.39 3.92
N ILE A 247 4.30 21.08 4.10
CA ILE A 247 4.22 22.32 4.88
C ILE A 247 3.72 21.98 6.29
N ILE A 248 4.49 22.33 7.30
CA ILE A 248 4.12 22.16 8.71
C ILE A 248 3.92 23.54 9.32
N ARG A 249 2.68 23.86 9.71
CA ARG A 249 2.35 25.17 10.29
C ARG A 249 2.29 25.08 11.80
N THR A 250 3.06 25.93 12.49
CA THR A 250 3.01 26.05 13.97
C THR A 250 2.08 27.19 14.42
N SER A 251 1.52 27.94 13.48
CA SER A 251 0.44 28.90 13.67
C SER A 251 -0.67 28.64 12.66
N ASN A 252 -1.92 28.93 13.03
CA ASN A 252 -3.06 28.68 12.15
C ASN A 252 -3.04 29.57 10.90
N GLY A 253 -2.36 30.72 10.92
CA GLY A 253 -2.22 31.61 9.76
C GLY A 253 -3.56 31.81 9.03
N PRO A 254 -3.68 31.42 7.74
CA PRO A 254 -4.91 31.58 6.96
C PRO A 254 -6.03 30.57 7.31
N TYR A 255 -5.74 29.50 8.04
CA TYR A 255 -6.65 28.39 8.34
C TYR A 255 -7.38 28.60 9.66
N THR A 256 -8.34 29.53 9.65
CA THR A 256 -9.06 29.96 10.85
C THR A 256 -10.43 29.32 11.01
N SER A 257 -11.00 28.77 9.93
CA SER A 257 -12.34 28.18 9.95
C SER A 257 -12.34 26.75 10.50
N THR A 258 -13.44 26.35 11.14
CA THR A 258 -13.79 24.93 11.39
C THR A 258 -14.98 24.47 10.54
N ASP A 259 -15.61 25.38 9.77
CA ASP A 259 -16.53 24.99 8.70
C ASP A 259 -15.72 24.33 7.57
N PRO A 260 -16.05 23.08 7.17
CA PRO A 260 -15.24 22.32 6.22
C PRO A 260 -15.08 23.00 4.86
N SER A 261 -16.17 23.56 4.31
CA SER A 261 -16.15 24.19 2.98
C SER A 261 -15.35 25.50 3.01
N ALA A 262 -15.53 26.30 4.05
CA ALA A 262 -14.75 27.52 4.24
C ALA A 262 -13.26 27.21 4.48
N LEU A 263 -12.92 26.17 5.25
CA LEU A 263 -11.53 25.77 5.47
C LEU A 263 -10.87 25.26 4.17
N LEU A 264 -11.56 24.44 3.39
CA LEU A 264 -11.06 23.98 2.09
C LEU A 264 -10.84 25.16 1.12
N ASN A 265 -11.73 26.15 1.14
CA ASN A 265 -11.56 27.37 0.36
C ASN A 265 -10.39 28.26 0.86
N GLN A 266 -10.15 28.32 2.18
CA GLN A 266 -8.96 28.97 2.75
C GLN A 266 -7.67 28.27 2.28
N PHE A 267 -7.64 26.93 2.36
CA PHE A 267 -6.53 26.10 1.90
C PHE A 267 -6.21 26.34 0.42
N ARG A 268 -7.21 26.24 -0.45
CA ARG A 268 -7.08 26.53 -1.88
C ARG A 268 -6.54 27.94 -2.14
N SER A 269 -7.10 28.94 -1.46
CA SER A 269 -6.74 30.35 -1.69
C SER A 269 -5.29 30.64 -1.27
N GLU A 270 -4.87 30.08 -0.14
CA GLU A 270 -3.50 30.15 0.34
C GLU A 270 -2.53 29.52 -0.66
N TRP A 271 -2.79 28.28 -1.10
CA TRP A 271 -1.89 27.59 -2.01
C TRP A 271 -1.84 28.20 -3.41
N ASN A 272 -2.97 28.67 -3.94
CA ASN A 272 -3.00 29.36 -5.23
C ASN A 272 -2.21 30.68 -5.19
N SER A 273 -2.21 31.38 -4.04
CA SER A 273 -1.54 32.68 -3.90
C SER A 273 -0.06 32.52 -3.58
N ASN A 274 0.29 31.58 -2.70
CA ASN A 274 1.59 31.53 -2.04
C ASN A 274 2.40 30.25 -2.36
N GLN A 275 1.76 29.18 -2.84
CA GLN A 275 2.41 27.88 -3.09
C GLN A 275 2.41 27.46 -4.57
N SER A 276 2.28 28.41 -5.49
CA SER A 276 2.20 28.14 -6.94
C SER A 276 3.48 27.51 -7.51
N GLY A 277 4.63 27.73 -6.85
CA GLY A 277 5.92 27.13 -7.21
C GLY A 277 6.12 25.70 -6.71
N VAL A 278 5.18 25.15 -5.94
CA VAL A 278 5.27 23.77 -5.45
C VAL A 278 4.84 22.79 -6.55
N GLN A 279 5.73 21.85 -6.85
CA GLN A 279 5.44 20.74 -7.75
C GLN A 279 4.46 19.76 -7.07
N ARG A 280 3.36 19.42 -7.75
CA ARG A 280 2.27 18.56 -7.23
C ARG A 280 1.20 18.30 -8.29
N ASP A 281 0.47 17.22 -8.16
CA ASP A 281 -0.74 16.89 -8.93
C ASP A 281 -2.01 17.17 -8.11
N VAL A 282 -1.88 17.15 -6.79
CA VAL A 282 -2.93 17.47 -5.81
C VAL A 282 -2.29 18.02 -4.52
N ALA A 283 -3.03 18.81 -3.76
CA ALA A 283 -2.63 19.20 -2.41
C ALA A 283 -3.64 18.71 -1.36
N HIS A 284 -3.15 18.32 -0.18
CA HIS A 284 -4.00 17.71 0.85
C HIS A 284 -3.66 18.26 2.23
N LEU A 285 -4.68 18.77 2.94
CA LEU A 285 -4.53 19.35 4.27
C LEU A 285 -4.87 18.30 5.35
N PHE A 286 -3.92 18.07 6.25
CA PHE A 286 -4.11 17.30 7.48
C PHE A 286 -4.39 18.28 8.62
N THR A 287 -5.62 18.29 9.13
CA THR A 287 -6.05 19.22 10.17
C THR A 287 -6.29 18.51 11.49
N GLY A 288 -5.85 19.13 12.59
CA GLY A 288 -6.22 18.73 13.96
C GLY A 288 -7.48 19.45 14.46
N LYS A 289 -8.17 20.22 13.61
CA LYS A 289 -9.40 20.91 13.97
C LYS A 289 -10.55 19.90 14.03
N ASN A 290 -11.39 20.05 15.05
CA ASN A 290 -12.70 19.43 15.08
C ASN A 290 -13.62 20.15 14.10
N LEU A 291 -13.92 19.51 12.97
CA LEU A 291 -14.72 20.07 11.89
C LEU A 291 -16.21 20.10 12.25
N GLN A 292 -16.91 21.12 11.76
CA GLN A 292 -18.31 21.34 12.12
C GLN A 292 -19.25 20.30 11.52
N GLY A 293 -20.32 20.00 12.27
CA GLY A 293 -21.45 19.22 11.77
C GLY A 293 -21.19 17.73 11.58
N GLY A 294 -20.12 17.17 12.15
CA GLY A 294 -19.78 15.74 12.01
C GLY A 294 -19.17 15.38 10.64
N VAL A 295 -18.71 16.39 9.89
CA VAL A 295 -17.89 16.21 8.69
C VAL A 295 -16.45 15.97 9.13
N ILE A 296 -15.74 15.05 8.49
CA ILE A 296 -14.33 14.73 8.81
C ILE A 296 -13.38 14.86 7.62
N GLY A 297 -13.92 15.12 6.45
CA GLY A 297 -13.15 15.33 5.25
C GLY A 297 -13.99 16.03 4.19
N VAL A 298 -13.32 16.73 3.29
CA VAL A 298 -13.97 17.32 2.13
C VAL A 298 -12.94 17.55 1.02
N ALA A 299 -13.31 17.15 -0.19
CA ALA A 299 -12.46 17.27 -1.37
C ALA A 299 -13.28 17.55 -2.63
N TRP A 300 -12.72 18.33 -3.56
CA TRP A 300 -13.34 18.54 -4.86
C TRP A 300 -13.27 17.27 -5.72
N LEU A 301 -14.28 17.05 -6.55
CA LEU A 301 -14.41 15.84 -7.37
C LEU A 301 -13.66 15.97 -8.71
N GLY A 302 -12.81 15.00 -9.05
CA GLY A 302 -12.21 14.87 -10.40
C GLY A 302 -11.22 15.98 -10.75
N VAL A 303 -10.37 16.36 -9.81
CA VAL A 303 -9.51 17.56 -9.88
C VAL A 303 -8.00 17.26 -9.83
N ILE A 304 -7.58 15.98 -9.88
CA ILE A 304 -6.14 15.68 -10.07
C ILE A 304 -5.61 16.40 -11.31
N CYS A 305 -4.39 16.95 -11.18
CA CYS A 305 -3.70 17.87 -12.09
C CYS A 305 -4.26 19.30 -12.18
N ASN A 306 -5.42 19.60 -11.58
CA ASN A 306 -5.97 20.95 -11.62
C ASN A 306 -5.34 21.80 -10.52
N LYS A 307 -4.40 22.69 -10.86
CA LYS A 307 -3.70 23.51 -9.84
C LYS A 307 -4.63 24.46 -9.08
N SER A 308 -5.77 24.84 -9.68
CA SER A 308 -6.75 25.76 -9.10
C SER A 308 -7.69 25.10 -8.09
N TYR A 309 -8.03 23.82 -8.27
CA TYR A 309 -9.05 23.10 -7.49
C TYR A 309 -8.62 21.73 -6.96
N GLY A 310 -7.42 21.26 -7.30
CA GLY A 310 -6.82 19.99 -6.86
C GLY A 310 -6.45 20.02 -5.38
N TYR A 311 -7.47 19.99 -4.52
CA TYR A 311 -7.36 20.09 -3.08
C TYR A 311 -8.37 19.17 -2.36
N GLY A 312 -7.95 18.65 -1.21
CA GLY A 312 -8.79 17.97 -0.23
C GLY A 312 -8.29 18.25 1.18
N LEU A 313 -9.10 17.95 2.19
CA LEU A 313 -8.68 18.00 3.59
C LEU A 313 -9.30 16.88 4.41
N VAL A 314 -8.62 16.50 5.49
CA VAL A 314 -9.04 15.49 6.45
C VAL A 314 -8.76 15.92 7.89
N GLU A 315 -9.74 15.71 8.78
CA GLU A 315 -9.53 15.59 10.23
C GLU A 315 -8.90 14.21 10.50
N SER A 316 -7.63 14.05 10.10
CA SER A 316 -7.01 12.75 9.82
C SER A 316 -7.16 11.72 10.95
N ASP A 317 -6.98 12.14 12.21
CA ASP A 317 -6.98 11.27 13.38
C ASP A 317 -8.33 11.19 14.12
N CYS A 318 -9.43 11.65 13.50
CA CYS A 318 -10.77 11.67 14.08
C CYS A 318 -11.29 10.35 14.64
N CYS A 319 -10.78 9.24 14.11
CA CYS A 319 -11.53 8.02 13.95
C CYS A 319 -10.86 6.80 14.62
N GLY A 320 -9.94 7.06 15.57
CA GLY A 320 -9.43 6.09 16.53
C GLY A 320 -8.30 5.21 15.99
N SER A 321 -8.64 4.29 15.08
CA SER A 321 -7.71 3.30 14.54
C SER A 321 -6.93 3.82 13.32
N PHE A 322 -5.79 3.18 13.07
CA PHE A 322 -4.94 3.51 11.92
C PHE A 322 -5.60 3.13 10.59
N SER A 323 -6.40 2.05 10.57
CA SER A 323 -7.19 1.66 9.41
C SER A 323 -8.21 2.73 9.01
N CYS A 324 -8.92 3.32 9.97
CA CYS A 324 -9.89 4.39 9.70
C CYS A 324 -9.20 5.70 9.25
N THR A 325 -8.03 6.01 9.83
CA THR A 325 -7.21 7.18 9.43
C THR A 325 -6.79 7.07 7.96
N THR A 326 -6.36 5.86 7.57
CA THR A 326 -5.92 5.54 6.22
C THR A 326 -7.09 5.61 5.23
N ASP A 327 -8.21 4.99 5.57
CA ASP A 327 -9.42 4.99 4.75
C ASP A 327 -10.00 6.39 4.53
N LEU A 328 -9.97 7.25 5.55
CA LEU A 328 -10.45 8.64 5.44
C LEU A 328 -9.62 9.43 4.42
N SER A 329 -8.29 9.32 4.50
CA SER A 329 -7.41 9.98 3.53
C SER A 329 -7.60 9.40 2.12
N ALA A 330 -7.80 8.08 2.03
CA ALA A 330 -8.10 7.41 0.77
C ALA A 330 -9.44 7.85 0.17
N HIS A 331 -10.47 8.08 0.99
CA HIS A 331 -11.79 8.56 0.59
C HIS A 331 -11.73 9.95 -0.05
N GLU A 332 -11.12 10.91 0.64
CA GLU A 332 -11.06 12.29 0.15
C GLU A 332 -10.15 12.42 -1.09
N LEU A 333 -9.04 11.66 -1.14
CA LEU A 333 -8.28 11.52 -2.39
C LEU A 333 -9.11 10.84 -3.48
N GLY A 334 -9.96 9.87 -3.14
CA GLY A 334 -10.84 9.17 -4.08
C GLY A 334 -11.78 10.14 -4.78
N HIS A 335 -12.32 11.12 -4.06
CA HIS A 335 -13.03 12.25 -4.65
C HIS A 335 -12.16 13.04 -5.61
N ASN A 336 -10.93 13.44 -5.23
CA ASN A 336 -10.04 14.11 -6.17
C ASN A 336 -9.79 13.28 -7.44
N TRP A 337 -9.75 11.96 -7.33
CA TRP A 337 -9.67 10.98 -8.42
C TRP A 337 -11.00 10.69 -9.14
N ASN A 338 -12.05 11.48 -8.90
CA ASN A 338 -13.37 11.39 -9.54
C ASN A 338 -14.27 10.22 -9.07
N ALA A 339 -13.92 9.54 -7.98
CA ALA A 339 -14.82 8.56 -7.38
C ALA A 339 -15.98 9.25 -6.65
N GLY A 340 -17.21 8.93 -7.04
CA GLY A 340 -18.42 9.35 -6.34
C GLY A 340 -18.74 8.46 -5.14
N HIS A 341 -19.63 8.92 -4.26
CA HIS A 341 -20.15 8.10 -3.17
C HIS A 341 -20.91 6.88 -3.68
N CYS A 342 -20.85 5.80 -2.90
CA CYS A 342 -21.64 4.60 -3.09
C CYS A 342 -22.79 4.51 -2.06
N SER A 343 -23.78 3.66 -2.33
CA SER A 343 -24.68 3.11 -1.31
C SER A 343 -24.21 1.71 -0.92
N CYS A 344 -23.10 1.61 -0.19
CA CYS A 344 -22.43 0.33 0.08
C CYS A 344 -21.83 0.31 1.49
N SER A 345 -21.71 -0.88 2.12
CA SER A 345 -21.08 -1.04 3.45
C SER A 345 -19.69 -1.64 3.30
N GLY A 346 -18.73 -1.19 4.10
CA GLY A 346 -17.35 -1.74 4.10
C GLY A 346 -16.50 -1.36 2.90
N TRP A 347 -16.74 -0.19 2.28
CA TRP A 347 -15.89 0.30 1.17
C TRP A 347 -15.56 1.76 1.34
N THR A 348 -14.40 2.14 0.84
CA THR A 348 -13.82 3.47 1.06
C THR A 348 -14.74 4.59 0.63
N MET A 349 -15.49 4.47 -0.48
CA MET A 349 -16.36 5.56 -0.97
C MET A 349 -17.76 5.61 -0.34
N ASN A 350 -17.99 4.94 0.80
CA ASN A 350 -19.22 5.17 1.58
C ASN A 350 -19.23 6.62 2.11
N PRO A 351 -20.36 7.36 2.02
CA PRO A 351 -20.47 8.73 2.53
C PRO A 351 -20.21 8.86 4.05
N TYR A 352 -20.27 7.76 4.79
CA TYR A 352 -19.84 7.61 6.18
C TYR A 352 -18.60 6.73 6.23
N ILE A 353 -17.67 7.04 7.13
CA ILE A 353 -16.41 6.30 7.19
C ILE A 353 -16.67 4.88 7.73
N THR A 354 -16.25 3.87 6.94
CA THR A 354 -16.39 2.45 7.30
C THR A 354 -15.04 1.76 7.49
N CYS A 355 -13.93 2.51 7.40
CA CYS A 355 -12.58 1.97 7.53
C CYS A 355 -12.29 0.84 6.51
N GLY A 356 -12.92 0.94 5.34
CA GLY A 356 -13.03 -0.17 4.37
C GLY A 356 -11.72 -0.47 3.63
N ASN A 357 -10.87 0.54 3.41
CA ASN A 357 -9.56 0.42 2.77
C ASN A 357 -9.56 -0.36 1.45
N ARG A 358 -10.67 -0.25 0.71
CA ARG A 358 -10.92 -0.95 -0.56
C ARG A 358 -11.89 -0.17 -1.44
N PHE A 359 -11.56 -0.08 -2.72
CA PHE A 359 -12.44 0.49 -3.74
C PHE A 359 -13.31 -0.58 -4.40
N ILE A 360 -14.53 -0.18 -4.81
CA ILE A 360 -15.47 -1.08 -5.48
C ILE A 360 -15.09 -1.23 -6.96
N SER A 361 -14.97 -2.47 -7.42
CA SER A 361 -14.63 -2.81 -8.81
C SER A 361 -15.66 -2.38 -9.85
N SER A 362 -16.92 -2.22 -9.47
CA SER A 362 -18.00 -1.85 -10.39
C SER A 362 -18.25 -0.34 -10.50
N SER A 363 -17.67 0.49 -9.63
CA SER A 363 -17.95 1.94 -9.61
C SER A 363 -16.72 2.78 -9.34
N SER A 364 -16.13 2.69 -8.15
CA SER A 364 -15.02 3.55 -7.74
C SER A 364 -13.75 3.28 -8.56
N ILE A 365 -13.39 2.00 -8.76
CA ILE A 365 -12.20 1.62 -9.54
C ILE A 365 -12.29 2.17 -10.97
N PRO A 366 -13.35 1.87 -11.77
CA PRO A 366 -13.48 2.43 -13.11
C PRO A 366 -13.49 3.97 -13.15
N ALA A 367 -14.08 4.64 -12.15
CA ALA A 367 -14.09 6.11 -12.11
C ALA A 367 -12.68 6.68 -11.94
N ILE A 368 -11.90 6.10 -11.03
CA ILE A 368 -10.52 6.49 -10.75
C ILE A 368 -9.61 6.18 -11.95
N GLU A 369 -9.68 4.97 -12.49
CA GLU A 369 -8.87 4.56 -13.65
C GLU A 369 -9.16 5.45 -14.87
N ASN A 370 -10.43 5.73 -15.18
CA ASN A 370 -10.77 6.63 -16.28
C ASN A 370 -10.24 8.05 -16.06
N HIS A 371 -10.26 8.56 -14.82
CA HIS A 371 -9.69 9.87 -14.52
C HIS A 371 -8.16 9.84 -14.67
N ARG A 372 -7.49 8.88 -14.03
CA ARG A 372 -6.05 8.60 -14.09
C ARG A 372 -5.54 8.52 -15.52
N ASP A 373 -6.17 7.67 -16.34
CA ASP A 373 -5.76 7.44 -17.72
C ASP A 373 -6.01 8.68 -18.61
N SER A 374 -6.83 9.62 -18.16
CA SER A 374 -7.03 10.91 -18.85
C SER A 374 -6.10 12.03 -18.37
N ARG A 375 -5.18 11.75 -17.43
CA ARG A 375 -4.22 12.72 -16.90
C ARG A 375 -2.88 12.60 -17.61
N SER A 376 -2.23 13.73 -17.85
CA SER A 376 -0.88 13.80 -18.41
C SER A 376 0.15 14.35 -17.41
N CYS A 377 -0.28 14.76 -16.21
CA CYS A 377 0.63 15.27 -15.18
C CYS A 377 1.32 14.18 -14.36
N LEU A 378 0.78 12.96 -14.40
CA LEU A 378 1.26 11.85 -13.57
C LEU A 378 2.59 11.32 -14.10
N ASP A 379 3.51 11.10 -13.17
CA ASP A 379 4.75 10.40 -13.47
C ASP A 379 4.50 8.89 -13.55
N GLN A 380 5.42 8.18 -14.17
CA GLN A 380 5.38 6.72 -14.25
C GLN A 380 6.37 6.14 -13.26
N GLY A 381 5.85 5.34 -12.35
CA GLY A 381 6.61 4.48 -11.47
C GLY A 381 6.65 3.06 -12.00
N SER A 382 7.72 2.37 -11.65
CA SER A 382 7.84 0.92 -11.81
C SER A 382 8.22 0.35 -10.45
N ASN A 383 7.76 -0.87 -10.14
CA ASN A 383 8.18 -1.59 -8.93
C ASN A 383 9.59 -2.15 -9.17
N GLY A 384 10.56 -1.25 -9.37
CA GLY A 384 11.95 -1.56 -9.69
C GLY A 384 12.33 -1.22 -11.14
N THR A 385 13.62 -1.31 -11.46
CA THR A 385 14.11 -1.08 -12.82
C THR A 385 13.76 -2.25 -13.72
N ILE A 386 13.15 -1.98 -14.87
CA ILE A 386 12.96 -2.98 -15.92
C ILE A 386 14.33 -3.39 -16.46
N LEU A 387 14.73 -4.63 -16.18
CA LEU A 387 16.01 -5.19 -16.62
C LEU A 387 15.89 -5.86 -17.99
N ALA A 388 14.71 -6.43 -18.27
CA ALA A 388 14.36 -6.98 -19.57
C ALA A 388 12.83 -7.05 -19.73
N ASP A 389 12.36 -6.83 -20.95
CA ASP A 389 10.96 -6.93 -21.33
C ASP A 389 10.80 -7.57 -22.71
N ASP A 390 9.69 -8.29 -22.91
CA ASP A 390 9.23 -8.72 -24.23
C ASP A 390 7.72 -8.96 -24.21
N ASP A 391 6.98 -8.08 -24.88
CA ASP A 391 5.54 -8.23 -25.16
C ASP A 391 5.28 -9.06 -26.44
N PHE A 392 6.35 -9.52 -27.11
CA PHE A 392 6.34 -10.27 -28.36
C PHE A 392 5.65 -9.61 -29.56
N GLU A 393 5.29 -8.33 -29.46
CA GLU A 393 4.50 -7.61 -30.47
C GLU A 393 5.29 -7.26 -31.74
N SER A 394 6.62 -7.41 -31.69
CA SER A 394 7.46 -7.41 -32.89
C SER A 394 7.08 -8.51 -33.89
N GLY A 395 6.37 -9.56 -33.44
CA GLY A 395 5.98 -10.71 -34.24
C GLY A 395 7.12 -11.69 -34.52
N THR A 396 8.30 -11.45 -33.94
CA THR A 396 9.50 -12.29 -34.05
C THR A 396 10.12 -12.50 -32.67
N LEU A 397 10.83 -13.60 -32.48
CA LEU A 397 11.52 -13.84 -31.22
C LEU A 397 12.81 -13.00 -31.19
N GLY A 398 12.96 -12.13 -30.17
CA GLY A 398 14.13 -11.27 -30.02
C GLY A 398 15.43 -12.06 -29.82
N SER A 399 16.58 -11.45 -30.13
CA SER A 399 17.90 -12.08 -30.00
C SER A 399 18.33 -12.38 -28.57
N GLN A 400 17.65 -11.76 -27.60
CA GLN A 400 17.82 -11.99 -26.16
C GLN A 400 17.34 -13.37 -25.69
N TRP A 401 16.49 -14.03 -26.49
CA TRP A 401 15.94 -15.33 -26.15
C TRP A 401 16.75 -16.47 -26.78
N ASN A 402 17.05 -17.47 -25.97
CA ASN A 402 17.67 -18.72 -26.41
C ASN A 402 16.71 -19.89 -26.24
N CYS A 403 16.21 -20.43 -27.35
CA CYS A 403 15.31 -21.58 -27.34
C CYS A 403 16.09 -22.88 -27.55
N SER A 404 15.92 -23.86 -26.65
CA SER A 404 16.61 -25.16 -26.72
C SER A 404 16.28 -25.96 -27.99
N THR A 405 15.16 -25.65 -28.65
CA THR A 405 14.84 -26.13 -30.00
C THR A 405 14.03 -25.07 -30.75
N ALA A 406 14.68 -24.27 -31.58
CA ALA A 406 14.08 -23.11 -32.27
C ALA A 406 12.70 -23.34 -32.91
N SER A 407 12.45 -24.52 -33.51
CA SER A 407 11.14 -24.84 -34.12
C SER A 407 9.97 -24.97 -33.13
N ARG A 408 10.26 -25.00 -31.82
CA ARG A 408 9.30 -25.21 -30.73
C ARG A 408 8.94 -23.92 -29.97
N CYS A 409 9.75 -22.87 -30.04
CA CYS A 409 9.44 -21.54 -29.52
C CYS A 409 9.01 -20.64 -30.70
N VAL A 410 7.73 -20.32 -30.80
CA VAL A 410 7.19 -19.64 -31.99
C VAL A 410 6.28 -18.49 -31.60
N ILE A 411 6.63 -17.27 -32.01
CA ILE A 411 5.76 -16.10 -31.92
C ILE A 411 4.64 -16.21 -32.96
N LYS A 412 3.38 -16.05 -32.54
CA LYS A 412 2.25 -16.11 -33.47
C LYS A 412 0.99 -15.45 -32.93
N LYS A 413 0.15 -14.95 -33.85
CA LYS A 413 -1.16 -14.38 -33.51
C LYS A 413 -2.11 -15.30 -32.74
N LYS A 414 -2.06 -16.61 -32.99
CA LYS A 414 -2.88 -17.58 -32.24
C LYS A 414 -2.43 -17.77 -30.80
N ALA A 415 -1.28 -17.22 -30.43
CA ALA A 415 -0.74 -17.22 -29.09
C ALA A 415 -0.86 -15.86 -28.40
N GLN A 416 -1.62 -14.92 -28.97
CA GLN A 416 -1.95 -13.64 -28.36
C GLN A 416 -2.68 -13.81 -27.02
N ASN A 417 -2.26 -13.00 -26.04
CA ASN A 417 -3.03 -12.70 -24.84
C ASN A 417 -4.38 -12.09 -25.22
N LYS A 418 -5.46 -12.83 -24.93
CA LYS A 418 -6.81 -12.38 -25.28
C LYS A 418 -7.35 -11.31 -24.35
N ASN A 419 -6.66 -11.07 -23.23
CA ASN A 419 -7.01 -10.03 -22.28
C ASN A 419 -6.28 -8.72 -22.59
N SER A 420 -5.30 -8.71 -23.50
CA SER A 420 -4.58 -7.52 -23.93
C SER A 420 -4.94 -7.11 -25.37
N SER A 421 -4.60 -5.87 -25.73
CA SER A 421 -4.80 -5.30 -27.08
C SER A 421 -3.74 -5.74 -28.10
N GLY A 422 -2.76 -6.53 -27.67
CA GLY A 422 -1.68 -7.07 -28.49
C GLY A 422 -2.16 -7.94 -29.64
N LYS A 423 -1.27 -8.39 -30.52
CA LYS A 423 -1.57 -9.24 -31.68
C LYS A 423 -0.72 -10.49 -31.72
N TRP A 424 0.34 -10.56 -30.93
CA TRP A 424 1.32 -11.63 -30.95
C TRP A 424 1.50 -12.16 -29.54
N GLY A 425 2.38 -13.15 -29.40
CA GLY A 425 2.60 -13.87 -28.15
C GLY A 425 3.42 -15.12 -28.43
N LEU A 426 4.19 -15.54 -27.43
CA LEU A 426 5.07 -16.69 -27.52
C LEU A 426 4.29 -17.98 -27.33
N GLN A 427 4.53 -18.96 -28.20
CA GLN A 427 4.03 -20.32 -28.02
C GLN A 427 5.16 -21.33 -27.89
N LEU A 428 5.11 -22.13 -26.83
CA LEU A 428 5.96 -23.29 -26.62
C LEU A 428 5.23 -24.57 -27.09
N LYS A 429 5.97 -25.48 -27.74
CA LYS A 429 5.44 -26.75 -28.28
C LYS A 429 6.28 -27.92 -27.78
N LYS A 430 5.61 -28.95 -27.24
CA LYS A 430 6.27 -30.14 -26.68
C LYS A 430 7.26 -29.76 -25.56
N ALA A 431 8.09 -30.71 -25.16
CA ALA A 431 9.21 -30.48 -24.28
C ALA A 431 10.16 -29.43 -24.89
N VAL A 432 10.29 -28.26 -24.27
CA VAL A 432 11.19 -27.18 -24.72
C VAL A 432 11.45 -26.22 -23.57
N ASP A 433 12.65 -25.65 -23.57
CA ASP A 433 13.07 -24.59 -22.67
C ASP A 433 13.35 -23.35 -23.52
N ILE A 434 12.99 -22.18 -22.99
CA ILE A 434 13.38 -20.90 -23.55
C ILE A 434 13.94 -20.01 -22.45
N ASP A 435 15.15 -19.51 -22.69
CA ASP A 435 15.94 -18.77 -21.70
C ASP A 435 16.06 -17.30 -22.12
N LEU A 436 15.95 -16.39 -21.17
CA LEU A 436 16.22 -14.96 -21.30
C LEU A 436 17.41 -14.61 -20.41
N ALA A 437 18.51 -14.19 -21.02
CA ALA A 437 19.69 -13.75 -20.29
C ALA A 437 19.56 -12.27 -19.92
N VAL A 438 19.67 -11.96 -18.63
CA VAL A 438 19.58 -10.59 -18.10
C VAL A 438 20.42 -10.46 -16.84
N SER A 439 21.21 -9.40 -16.71
CA SER A 439 22.01 -9.16 -15.51
C SER A 439 21.16 -8.55 -14.42
N THR A 440 21.25 -9.09 -13.21
CA THR A 440 20.58 -8.55 -12.01
C THR A 440 21.54 -7.85 -11.05
N VAL A 441 22.78 -7.57 -11.49
CA VAL A 441 23.78 -6.84 -10.71
C VAL A 441 23.24 -5.48 -10.27
N GLY A 442 23.38 -5.20 -8.97
CA GLY A 442 22.92 -3.94 -8.37
C GLY A 442 21.51 -3.96 -7.80
N TYR A 443 20.76 -5.06 -7.98
CA TYR A 443 19.38 -5.21 -7.48
C TYR A 443 19.31 -6.32 -6.43
N ALA A 444 18.55 -6.08 -5.36
CA ALA A 444 18.46 -6.99 -4.22
C ALA A 444 17.35 -8.03 -4.41
N THR A 445 16.20 -7.62 -4.94
CA THR A 445 15.07 -8.52 -5.23
C THR A 445 14.69 -8.43 -6.70
N ILE A 446 14.27 -9.55 -7.27
CA ILE A 446 13.91 -9.66 -8.68
C ILE A 446 12.46 -10.12 -8.79
N ASP A 447 11.62 -9.32 -9.42
CA ASP A 447 10.22 -9.64 -9.69
C ASP A 447 10.02 -9.99 -11.16
N ILE A 448 9.25 -11.04 -11.41
CA ILE A 448 8.89 -11.48 -12.76
C ILE A 448 7.41 -11.23 -12.97
N TYR A 449 7.08 -10.39 -13.95
CA TYR A 449 5.71 -10.25 -14.44
C TYR A 449 5.56 -11.05 -15.73
N VAL A 450 4.46 -11.79 -15.86
CA VAL A 450 4.20 -12.59 -17.06
C VAL A 450 2.74 -12.98 -17.19
N SER A 451 2.23 -12.89 -18.41
CA SER A 451 0.95 -13.47 -18.81
C SER A 451 1.19 -14.91 -19.28
N GLU A 452 0.50 -15.88 -18.68
CA GLU A 452 0.68 -17.30 -19.02
C GLU A 452 -0.63 -18.02 -19.25
N ARG A 453 -0.56 -19.07 -20.08
CA ARG A 453 -1.56 -20.11 -20.14
C ARG A 453 -1.01 -21.42 -20.69
N SER A 454 -1.68 -22.50 -20.35
CA SER A 454 -1.59 -23.80 -21.00
C SER A 454 -2.80 -24.09 -21.88
N GLN A 455 -2.66 -25.12 -22.71
CA GLN A 455 -3.71 -25.62 -23.58
C GLN A 455 -3.58 -27.13 -23.69
N ASN A 456 -4.68 -27.84 -23.42
CA ASN A 456 -4.83 -29.29 -23.56
C ASN A 456 -3.85 -30.15 -22.74
N TYR A 457 -3.28 -29.61 -21.67
CA TYR A 457 -2.36 -30.35 -20.79
C TYR A 457 -3.02 -31.55 -20.10
N GLU A 458 -2.28 -32.63 -19.97
CA GLU A 458 -2.56 -33.73 -19.06
C GLU A 458 -2.15 -33.37 -17.62
N SER A 459 -2.66 -34.06 -16.60
CA SER A 459 -2.43 -33.70 -15.18
C SER A 459 -0.97 -33.68 -14.71
N THR A 460 -0.03 -34.19 -15.51
CA THR A 460 1.42 -34.19 -15.21
C THR A 460 2.22 -33.18 -16.03
N GLU A 461 1.52 -32.34 -16.80
CA GLU A 461 2.12 -31.38 -17.71
C GLU A 461 1.96 -29.95 -17.19
N PHE A 462 3.04 -29.18 -17.27
CA PHE A 462 3.15 -27.85 -16.71
C PHE A 462 4.05 -26.95 -17.55
N ILE A 463 3.87 -25.65 -17.36
CA ILE A 463 4.88 -24.64 -17.65
C ILE A 463 5.57 -24.31 -16.32
N ASN A 464 6.90 -24.39 -16.28
CA ASN A 464 7.69 -23.92 -15.16
C ASN A 464 8.23 -22.53 -15.46
N LEU A 465 8.28 -21.71 -14.41
CA LEU A 465 9.12 -20.54 -14.34
C LEU A 465 10.37 -20.92 -13.55
N ASP A 466 11.50 -20.98 -14.23
CA ASP A 466 12.79 -21.32 -13.65
C ASP A 466 13.74 -20.11 -13.71
N TRP A 467 14.72 -20.05 -12.81
CA TRP A 467 15.75 -19.01 -12.81
C TRP A 467 17.13 -19.60 -12.49
N PHE A 468 18.17 -19.00 -13.05
CA PHE A 468 19.55 -19.45 -12.87
C PHE A 468 20.27 -18.60 -11.83
N ASP A 469 20.81 -19.23 -10.78
CA ASP A 469 21.53 -18.56 -9.68
C ASP A 469 23.02 -18.34 -9.96
N GLY A 470 23.49 -18.66 -11.17
CA GLY A 470 24.91 -18.66 -11.54
C GLY A 470 25.58 -20.03 -11.47
N ALA A 471 24.94 -21.01 -10.83
CA ALA A 471 25.42 -22.39 -10.70
C ALA A 471 24.36 -23.45 -11.09
N SER A 472 23.11 -23.25 -10.69
CA SER A 472 21.98 -24.16 -10.87
C SER A 472 20.71 -23.45 -11.30
N TRP A 473 19.83 -24.20 -11.98
CA TRP A 473 18.46 -23.79 -12.28
C TRP A 473 17.54 -24.13 -11.10
N ASN A 474 16.74 -23.16 -10.68
CA ASN A 474 15.78 -23.25 -9.59
C ASN A 474 14.37 -22.98 -10.12
N THR A 475 13.38 -23.78 -9.74
CA THR A 475 11.98 -23.54 -10.11
C THR A 475 11.36 -22.55 -9.13
N ALA A 476 10.96 -21.37 -9.63
CA ALA A 476 10.23 -20.37 -8.86
C ALA A 476 8.73 -20.68 -8.82
N ASN A 477 8.16 -21.17 -9.92
CA ASN A 477 6.74 -21.49 -9.98
C ASN A 477 6.40 -22.53 -11.05
N GLN A 478 5.22 -23.13 -10.95
CA GLN A 478 4.71 -24.15 -11.87
C GLN A 478 3.22 -23.95 -12.15
N TRP A 479 2.82 -23.91 -13.41
CA TRP A 479 1.44 -23.60 -13.81
C TRP A 479 0.81 -24.60 -14.79
N GLN A 480 -0.50 -24.73 -14.67
CA GLN A 480 -1.38 -25.48 -15.59
C GLN A 480 -2.70 -24.73 -15.78
N GLN A 481 -2.63 -23.52 -16.33
CA GLN A 481 -3.78 -22.62 -16.41
C GLN A 481 -4.50 -22.68 -17.78
N LYS A 482 -5.81 -22.96 -17.82
CA LYS A 482 -6.55 -23.05 -19.11
C LYS A 482 -6.79 -21.68 -19.80
N GLY A 483 -7.09 -20.65 -19.01
CA GLY A 483 -7.29 -19.27 -19.47
C GLY A 483 -6.00 -18.45 -19.44
N TRP A 484 -5.99 -17.24 -20.00
CA TRP A 484 -4.88 -16.31 -19.74
C TRP A 484 -4.92 -15.85 -18.29
N ARG A 485 -3.76 -15.78 -17.65
CA ARG A 485 -3.62 -15.24 -16.30
C ARG A 485 -2.29 -14.50 -16.18
N ASP A 486 -2.36 -13.32 -15.60
CA ASP A 486 -1.20 -12.50 -15.32
C ASP A 486 -0.63 -12.92 -13.96
N ARG A 487 0.70 -12.95 -13.87
CA ARG A 487 1.47 -13.41 -12.72
C ARG A 487 2.47 -12.34 -12.34
N MET A 488 2.65 -12.17 -11.03
CA MET A 488 3.82 -11.56 -10.42
C MET A 488 4.50 -12.65 -9.58
N VAL A 489 5.80 -12.85 -9.77
CA VAL A 489 6.59 -13.81 -9.00
C VAL A 489 7.86 -13.13 -8.51
N THR A 490 7.94 -12.88 -7.21
CA THR A 490 9.18 -12.45 -6.56
C THR A 490 10.11 -13.65 -6.40
N LEU A 491 11.33 -13.52 -6.92
CA LEU A 491 12.33 -14.57 -6.87
C LEU A 491 13.07 -14.56 -5.53
N PRO A 492 13.56 -15.71 -5.05
CA PRO A 492 14.38 -15.79 -3.84
C PRO A 492 15.64 -14.92 -3.92
N ALA A 493 16.21 -14.55 -2.77
CA ALA A 493 17.36 -13.65 -2.65
C ALA A 493 18.59 -14.02 -3.51
N GLY A 494 18.77 -15.30 -3.87
CA GLY A 494 19.84 -15.74 -4.77
C GLY A 494 19.71 -15.24 -6.21
N ALA A 495 18.55 -14.71 -6.61
CA ALA A 495 18.33 -14.10 -7.92
C ALA A 495 18.91 -12.68 -8.02
N GLY A 496 19.03 -11.98 -6.89
CA GLY A 496 19.58 -10.63 -6.81
C GLY A 496 21.09 -10.59 -7.01
N ASN A 497 21.60 -9.44 -7.45
CA ASN A 497 23.01 -9.14 -7.63
C ASN A 497 23.80 -10.21 -8.42
N ASN A 498 23.21 -10.76 -9.47
CA ASN A 498 23.75 -11.88 -10.21
C ASN A 498 23.97 -11.52 -11.70
N ALA A 499 25.25 -11.41 -12.08
CA ALA A 499 25.64 -11.11 -13.47
C ALA A 499 25.34 -12.25 -14.46
N ALA A 500 25.18 -13.47 -13.95
CA ALA A 500 24.90 -14.67 -14.74
C ALA A 500 23.42 -15.06 -14.73
N PHE A 501 22.54 -14.21 -14.15
CA PHE A 501 21.12 -14.51 -14.04
C PHE A 501 20.49 -14.81 -15.41
N GLN A 502 19.60 -15.80 -15.42
CA GLN A 502 18.75 -16.11 -16.57
C GLN A 502 17.37 -16.50 -16.07
N LEU A 503 16.34 -16.08 -16.80
CA LEU A 503 14.97 -16.55 -16.63
C LEU A 503 14.68 -17.64 -17.64
N ARG A 504 13.90 -18.65 -17.27
CA ARG A 504 13.49 -19.73 -18.18
C ARG A 504 12.00 -20.04 -18.06
N PHE A 505 11.38 -20.25 -19.22
CA PHE A 505 10.10 -20.94 -19.31
C PHE A 505 10.31 -22.35 -19.85
N SER A 506 10.02 -23.35 -19.02
CA SER A 506 10.14 -24.77 -19.39
C SER A 506 8.77 -25.37 -19.60
N CYS A 507 8.52 -25.93 -20.77
CA CYS A 507 7.31 -26.71 -21.06
C CYS A 507 7.68 -28.18 -21.10
N ASN A 508 6.96 -29.04 -20.39
CA ASN A 508 7.20 -30.50 -20.40
C ASN A 508 6.18 -31.31 -21.25
N ALA A 509 5.29 -30.62 -21.98
CA ALA A 509 4.23 -31.23 -22.77
C ALA A 509 4.72 -32.25 -23.80
N LYS A 510 3.94 -33.28 -24.12
CA LYS A 510 4.38 -34.37 -25.04
C LYS A 510 3.49 -34.55 -26.26
N GLY A 511 2.20 -34.29 -26.13
CA GLY A 511 1.19 -34.44 -27.15
C GLY A 511 1.21 -33.39 -28.25
N LYS A 512 0.57 -33.75 -29.37
CA LYS A 512 0.59 -32.93 -30.59
C LYS A 512 -0.21 -31.63 -30.48
N GLN A 513 -1.19 -31.55 -29.58
CA GLN A 513 -2.06 -30.38 -29.42
C GLN A 513 -1.84 -29.59 -28.13
N GLU A 514 -0.93 -30.03 -27.27
CA GLU A 514 -0.58 -29.33 -26.04
C GLU A 514 0.35 -28.17 -26.30
N ARG A 515 0.07 -27.02 -25.68
CA ARG A 515 0.83 -25.78 -25.88
C ARG A 515 0.92 -25.02 -24.56
N SER A 516 2.07 -24.41 -24.31
CA SER A 516 2.15 -23.25 -23.43
C SER A 516 2.12 -21.99 -24.27
N LYS A 517 1.56 -20.92 -23.72
CA LYS A 517 1.65 -19.58 -24.27
C LYS A 517 2.06 -18.64 -23.17
N VAL A 518 2.92 -17.70 -23.55
CA VAL A 518 3.52 -16.72 -22.67
C VAL A 518 3.43 -15.38 -23.40
N ASP A 519 3.12 -14.33 -22.66
CA ASP A 519 3.04 -12.96 -23.14
C ASP A 519 3.45 -11.99 -22.04
N ASP A 520 3.65 -10.72 -22.39
CA ASP A 520 3.88 -9.61 -21.46
C ASP A 520 4.97 -9.93 -20.42
N VAL A 521 6.13 -10.45 -20.86
CA VAL A 521 7.21 -10.84 -19.95
C VAL A 521 7.98 -9.61 -19.50
N LEU A 522 8.15 -9.47 -18.18
CA LEU A 522 8.95 -8.42 -17.56
C LEU A 522 9.85 -9.01 -16.47
N VAL A 523 11.12 -8.61 -16.47
CA VAL A 523 12.07 -8.86 -15.38
C VAL A 523 12.39 -7.52 -14.73
N VAL A 524 12.07 -7.39 -13.45
CA VAL A 524 12.21 -6.14 -12.72
C VAL A 524 13.17 -6.32 -11.55
N GLY A 525 14.13 -5.43 -11.42
CA GLY A 525 15.07 -5.40 -10.29
C GLY A 525 14.76 -4.28 -9.32
N ASN A 526 14.61 -4.59 -8.05
CA ASN A 526 14.38 -3.62 -6.97
C ASN A 526 15.62 -3.40 -6.10
#